data_AF-A0A930R4X0-F1
#
_entry.id   AF-A0A930R4X0-F1
#
_cell.length_a   1.000
_cell.length_b   1.000
_cell.length_c   1.000
_cell.angle_alpha   90.00
_cell.angle_beta   90.00
_cell.angle_gamma   90.00
#
_symmetry.space_group_name_H-M   'P 1'
#
loop_
_entity.id
_entity.type
_entity.pdbx_description
1 polymer ?
#
loop_
_entity_poly.entity_id
_entity_poly.type
_entity_poly.pdbx_seq_one_letter_code
_entity_poly.pdbx_strand_id
1 'polypeptide(L)'
;LDVSGAAVIIGITGYTTGRVILYAEESVVQLFAMRMLGRPTMDDLGENEAVDAVEEAANIIAGRAVSKINNVLDGKELRLTPPGTISGAEVHVVSPRMTTFCISMQLPIGTVRMNVGFAEGE
;
A
#
# COMPACT_ATOMS: atom_id res chain seq x y z
N LEU A 1 -12.69 -1.49 -5.44
CA LEU A 1 -11.49 -2.32 -5.23
C LEU A 1 -11.78 -3.07 -3.96
N ASP A 2 -11.88 -4.38 -4.07
CA ASP A 2 -12.49 -5.21 -3.05
C ASP A 2 -11.40 -6.04 -2.38
N VAL A 3 -11.33 -5.99 -1.06
CA VAL A 3 -10.25 -6.59 -0.27
C VAL A 3 -10.83 -7.36 0.92
N SER A 4 -10.40 -8.61 1.07
CA SER A 4 -10.67 -9.41 2.27
C SER A 4 -9.34 -9.73 2.94
N GLY A 5 -8.89 -8.85 3.83
CA GLY A 5 -7.54 -8.81 4.38
C GLY A 5 -7.19 -7.40 4.83
N ALA A 6 -6.01 -6.89 4.45
CA ALA A 6 -5.58 -5.53 4.77
C ALA A 6 -5.36 -4.69 3.51
N ALA A 7 -5.72 -3.41 3.60
CA ALA A 7 -5.45 -2.37 2.61
C ALA A 7 -4.85 -1.14 3.30
N VAL A 8 -3.66 -0.74 2.86
CA VAL A 8 -2.96 0.46 3.34
C VAL A 8 -3.08 1.53 2.27
N ILE A 9 -3.59 2.69 2.66
CA ILE A 9 -3.86 3.83 1.78
C ILE A 9 -2.90 4.96 2.13
N ILE A 10 -2.22 5.49 1.13
CA ILE A 10 -1.32 6.63 1.26
C ILE A 10 -1.70 7.67 0.21
N GLY A 11 -2.00 8.89 0.65
CA GLY A 11 -2.27 10.01 -0.24
C GLY A 11 -0.99 10.55 -0.87
N ILE A 12 -1.06 10.89 -2.16
CA ILE A 12 -0.03 11.66 -2.86
C ILE A 12 -0.52 13.09 -2.99
N THR A 13 0.31 14.06 -2.62
CA THR A 13 0.02 15.49 -2.71
C THR A 13 1.21 16.25 -3.32
N GLY A 14 1.08 17.56 -3.50
CA GLY A 14 2.08 18.41 -4.15
C GLY A 14 1.63 18.79 -5.55
N TYR A 15 2.48 18.55 -6.55
CA TYR A 15 2.18 18.91 -7.95
C TYR A 15 0.92 18.26 -8.51
N THR A 16 0.62 17.03 -8.11
CA THR A 16 -0.63 16.35 -8.45
C THR A 16 -1.18 15.67 -7.21
N THR A 17 -2.49 15.44 -7.19
CA THR A 17 -3.15 14.68 -6.13
C THR A 17 -3.36 13.24 -6.59
N GLY A 18 -3.12 12.31 -5.69
CA GLY A 18 -3.21 10.90 -6.00
C GLY A 18 -3.32 10.05 -4.76
N ARG A 19 -3.26 8.74 -4.96
CA ARG A 19 -3.17 7.77 -3.88
C ARG A 19 -2.43 6.53 -4.31
N VAL A 20 -1.84 5.86 -3.33
CA VAL A 20 -1.32 4.50 -3.42
C VAL A 20 -2.14 3.65 -2.46
N ILE A 21 -2.58 2.48 -2.91
CA ILE A 21 -3.20 1.46 -2.05
C ILE A 21 -2.40 0.17 -2.21
N LEU A 22 -1.76 -0.29 -1.14
CA LEU A 22 -1.16 -1.62 -1.06
C LEU A 22 -2.14 -2.54 -0.35
N TYR A 23 -2.45 -3.70 -0.93
CA TYR A 23 -3.44 -4.59 -0.34
C TYR A 23 -3.15 -6.05 -0.66
N ALA A 24 -3.57 -6.91 0.26
CA ALA A 24 -3.42 -8.35 0.14
C ALA A 24 -4.51 -9.07 0.94
N GLU A 25 -4.70 -10.35 0.65
CA GLU A 25 -5.60 -11.21 1.43
C GLU A 25 -5.02 -11.50 2.82
N GLU A 26 -5.88 -11.76 3.79
CA GLU A 26 -5.51 -11.95 5.21
C GLU A 26 -4.36 -12.97 5.39
N SER A 27 -4.44 -14.11 4.70
CA SER A 27 -3.39 -15.14 4.75
C SER A 27 -2.03 -14.65 4.26
N VAL A 28 -2.03 -13.79 3.23
CA VAL A 28 -0.82 -13.18 2.66
C VAL A 28 -0.28 -12.12 3.61
N VAL A 29 -1.14 -11.33 4.26
CA VAL A 29 -0.75 -10.31 5.26
C VAL A 29 0.01 -10.96 6.42
N GLN A 30 -0.52 -12.04 6.99
CA GLN A 30 0.11 -12.76 8.10
C GLN A 30 1.46 -13.38 7.69
N LEU A 31 1.50 -14.07 6.55
CA LEU A 31 2.75 -14.66 6.04
C LEU A 31 3.78 -13.59 5.68
N PHE A 32 3.34 -12.46 5.13
CA PHE A 32 4.20 -11.33 4.79
C PHE A 32 4.84 -10.76 6.05
N ALA A 33 4.04 -10.47 7.08
CA ALA A 33 4.52 -9.94 8.34
C ALA A 33 5.46 -10.91 9.07
N MET A 34 5.11 -12.20 9.11
CA MET A 34 5.98 -13.25 9.67
C MET A 34 7.37 -13.21 9.01
N ARG A 35 7.44 -13.10 7.68
CA ARG A 35 8.70 -13.00 6.94
C ARG A 35 9.42 -11.67 7.15
N MET A 36 8.69 -10.55 7.17
CA MET A 36 9.24 -9.21 7.34
C MET A 36 9.84 -9.00 8.74
N LEU A 37 9.18 -9.53 9.77
CA LEU A 37 9.59 -9.41 11.17
C LEU A 37 10.51 -10.56 11.63
N GLY A 38 10.75 -11.56 10.79
CA GLY A 38 11.60 -12.71 11.12
C GLY A 38 10.99 -13.62 12.20
N ARG A 39 9.66 -13.71 12.27
CA ARG A 39 8.96 -14.62 13.18
C ARG A 39 9.04 -16.06 12.67
N PRO A 40 9.23 -17.07 13.55
CA PRO A 40 9.31 -18.45 13.12
C PRO A 40 7.94 -19.01 12.69
N THR A 41 6.85 -18.57 13.32
CA THR A 41 5.48 -18.95 12.97
C THR A 41 4.54 -17.75 12.97
N MET A 42 3.32 -17.92 12.45
CA MET A 42 2.29 -16.87 12.49
C MET A 42 1.74 -16.65 13.91
N ASP A 43 1.81 -17.67 14.78
CA ASP A 43 1.35 -17.57 16.18
C ASP A 43 2.25 -16.66 17.02
N ASP A 44 3.47 -16.36 16.54
CA ASP A 44 4.42 -15.45 17.18
C ASP A 44 4.18 -13.97 16.80
N LEU A 45 3.19 -13.67 15.95
CA LEU A 45 2.79 -12.30 15.64
C LEU A 45 1.91 -11.76 16.76
N GLY A 46 2.31 -10.60 17.29
CA GLY A 46 1.52 -9.86 18.25
C GLY A 46 0.22 -9.30 17.64
N GLU A 47 -0.67 -8.83 18.52
CA GLU A 47 -1.88 -8.12 18.09
C GLU A 47 -1.49 -6.92 17.21
N ASN A 48 -2.11 -6.83 16.03
CA ASN A 48 -1.84 -5.81 15.00
C ASN A 48 -0.48 -5.86 14.30
N GLU A 49 0.52 -6.64 14.76
CA GLU A 49 1.85 -6.70 14.12
C GLU A 49 1.78 -7.05 12.63
N ALA A 50 0.80 -7.89 12.25
CA ALA A 50 0.61 -8.26 10.85
C ALA A 50 0.23 -7.07 9.96
N VAL A 51 -0.67 -6.23 10.49
CA VAL A 51 -1.20 -5.05 9.80
C VAL A 51 -0.14 -3.95 9.78
N ASP A 52 0.53 -3.71 10.91
CA ASP A 52 1.59 -2.71 11.07
C ASP A 52 2.77 -2.99 10.12
N ALA A 53 3.15 -4.26 9.95
CA ALA A 53 4.21 -4.64 9.03
C ALA A 53 3.86 -4.30 7.56
N VAL A 54 2.62 -4.55 7.15
CA VAL A 54 2.16 -4.19 5.79
C VAL A 54 2.06 -2.66 5.63
N GLU A 55 1.64 -1.95 6.68
CA GLU A 55 1.62 -0.48 6.71
C GLU A 55 3.01 0.12 6.50
N GLU A 56 4.01 -0.35 7.25
CA GLU A 56 5.38 0.13 7.13
C GLU A 56 5.99 -0.23 5.77
N ALA A 57 5.71 -1.44 5.25
CA ALA A 57 6.13 -1.82 3.91
C ALA A 57 5.55 -0.89 2.84
N ALA A 58 4.25 -0.56 2.92
CA ALA A 58 3.62 0.37 2.00
C ALA A 58 4.25 1.76 2.08
N ASN A 59 4.50 2.26 3.30
CA ASN A 59 5.13 3.56 3.55
C ASN A 59 6.53 3.63 2.93
N ILE A 60 7.36 2.61 3.13
CA ILE A 60 8.70 2.52 2.54
C ILE A 60 8.64 2.46 1.01
N ILE A 61 7.76 1.63 0.44
CA ILE A 61 7.63 1.47 -1.01
C ILE A 61 7.19 2.81 -1.65
N ALA A 62 6.14 3.42 -1.10
CA ALA A 62 5.63 4.70 -1.58
C ALA A 62 6.66 5.81 -1.43
N GLY A 63 7.33 5.91 -0.27
CA GLY A 63 8.38 6.88 0.00
C GLY A 63 9.52 6.80 -1.01
N ARG A 64 10.02 5.58 -1.27
CA ARG A 64 11.07 5.36 -2.28
C ARG A 64 10.60 5.70 -3.69
N ALA A 65 9.34 5.42 -4.03
CA ALA A 65 8.78 5.76 -5.33
C ALA A 65 8.71 7.28 -5.53
N VAL A 66 8.19 8.02 -4.55
CA VAL A 66 8.10 9.48 -4.58
C VAL A 66 9.48 10.13 -4.65
N SER A 67 10.45 9.66 -3.87
CA SER A 67 11.83 10.17 -3.95
C SER A 67 12.42 9.97 -5.35
N LYS A 68 12.22 8.80 -5.97
CA LYS A 68 12.68 8.54 -7.35
C LYS A 68 12.02 9.47 -8.36
N ILE A 69 10.70 9.69 -8.24
CA ILE A 69 9.97 10.58 -9.15
C ILE A 69 10.49 12.01 -9.00
N ASN A 70 10.64 12.52 -7.78
CA ASN A 70 11.15 13.87 -7.53
C ASN A 70 12.58 14.08 -8.03
N ASN A 71 13.42 13.04 -8.06
CA ASN A 71 14.78 13.11 -8.61
C ASN A 71 14.82 13.14 -10.15
N VAL A 72 13.75 12.67 -10.82
CA VAL A 72 13.67 12.63 -12.29
C VAL A 72 12.86 13.80 -12.83
N LEU A 73 11.83 14.23 -12.09
CA LEU A 73 10.94 15.31 -12.44
C LEU A 73 11.21 16.52 -11.53
N ASP A 74 12.23 17.29 -11.90
CA ASP A 74 12.60 18.51 -11.18
C ASP A 74 11.40 19.46 -11.02
N GLY A 75 11.23 19.98 -9.81
CA GLY A 75 10.19 20.96 -9.47
C GLY A 75 8.77 20.41 -9.29
N LYS A 76 8.57 19.07 -9.31
CA LYS A 76 7.23 18.46 -9.07
C LYS A 76 6.92 18.14 -7.61
N GLU A 77 7.89 18.26 -6.69
CA GLU A 77 7.74 18.12 -5.22
C GLU A 77 6.53 17.28 -4.76
N LEU A 78 6.50 16.01 -5.14
CA LEU A 78 5.48 15.08 -4.65
C LEU A 78 5.73 14.80 -3.16
N ARG A 79 4.64 14.73 -2.39
CA ARG A 79 4.63 14.45 -0.96
C ARG A 79 3.66 13.32 -0.65
N LEU A 80 3.90 12.63 0.45
CA LEU A 80 3.02 11.57 0.94
C LEU A 80 2.33 12.02 2.23
N THR A 81 1.07 11.62 2.38
CA THR A 81 0.40 11.68 3.68
C THR A 81 0.88 10.52 4.55
N PRO A 82 0.67 10.57 5.89
CA PRO A 82 0.75 9.37 6.70
C PRO A 82 -0.13 8.25 6.12
N PRO A 83 0.28 6.98 6.26
CA PRO A 83 -0.54 5.84 5.87
C PRO A 83 -1.81 5.76 6.74
N GLY A 84 -2.88 5.23 6.15
CA GLY A 84 -4.07 4.81 6.86
C GLY A 84 -4.42 3.38 6.47
N THR A 85 -4.64 2.53 7.46
CA THR A 85 -4.86 1.10 7.24
C THR A 85 -6.30 0.70 7.54
N ILE A 86 -6.85 -0.13 6.66
CA ILE A 86 -8.17 -0.74 6.80
C ILE A 86 -7.99 -2.24 6.73
N SER A 87 -8.47 -2.97 7.74
CA SER A 87 -8.47 -4.43 7.77
C SER A 87 -9.88 -4.96 8.00
N GLY A 88 -10.20 -6.10 7.39
CA GLY A 88 -11.49 -6.74 7.54
C GLY A 88 -11.92 -7.58 6.33
N ALA A 89 -13.12 -8.15 6.41
CA ALA A 89 -13.76 -8.83 5.31
C ALA A 89 -14.51 -7.82 4.43
N GLU A 90 -14.40 -7.97 3.10
CA GLU A 90 -15.17 -7.19 2.11
C GLU A 90 -15.02 -5.65 2.20
N VAL A 91 -13.77 -5.18 2.29
CA VAL A 91 -13.44 -3.75 2.21
C VAL A 91 -13.58 -3.27 0.77
N HIS A 92 -14.53 -2.36 0.54
CA HIS A 92 -14.76 -1.73 -0.76
C HIS A 92 -14.16 -0.32 -0.81
N VAL A 93 -13.07 -0.14 -1.54
CA VAL A 93 -12.49 1.19 -1.82
C VAL A 93 -12.97 1.70 -3.17
N VAL A 94 -13.67 2.84 -3.17
CA VAL A 94 -14.15 3.55 -4.36
C VAL A 94 -13.44 4.88 -4.46
N SER A 95 -12.96 5.24 -5.66
CA SER A 95 -12.33 6.54 -5.91
C SER A 95 -12.80 7.08 -7.26
N PRO A 96 -13.84 7.93 -7.29
CA PRO A 96 -14.33 8.51 -8.52
C PRO A 96 -13.33 9.53 -9.09
N ARG A 97 -13.24 9.61 -10.43
CA ARG A 97 -12.44 10.59 -11.18
C ARG A 97 -10.91 10.48 -11.00
N MET A 98 -10.39 9.26 -11.02
CA MET A 98 -8.94 9.02 -11.02
C MET A 98 -8.56 8.06 -12.15
N THR A 99 -7.47 8.37 -12.85
CA THR A 99 -6.79 7.37 -13.69
C THR A 99 -5.97 6.47 -12.77
N THR A 100 -6.22 5.16 -12.81
CA THR A 100 -5.57 4.20 -11.91
C THR A 100 -4.78 3.13 -12.66
N PHE A 101 -3.67 2.73 -12.05
CA PHE A 101 -2.81 1.65 -12.48
C PHE A 101 -2.82 0.58 -11.39
N CYS A 102 -3.05 -0.67 -11.78
CA CYS A 102 -3.01 -1.81 -10.88
C CYS A 102 -1.77 -2.65 -11.17
N ILE A 103 -0.93 -2.83 -10.16
CA ILE A 103 0.25 -3.67 -10.20
C ILE A 103 -0.01 -4.89 -9.31
N SER A 104 0.25 -6.09 -9.83
CA SER A 104 0.16 -7.34 -9.07
C SER A 104 1.55 -7.94 -8.92
N MET A 105 1.97 -8.16 -7.68
CA MET A 105 3.25 -8.77 -7.31
C MET A 105 2.98 -10.20 -6.85
N GLN A 106 3.51 -11.18 -7.59
CA GLN A 106 3.41 -12.58 -7.22
C GLN A 106 4.57 -12.98 -6.32
N LEU A 107 4.25 -13.37 -5.08
CA LEU A 107 5.21 -13.87 -4.11
C LEU A 107 4.94 -15.37 -3.85
N PRO A 108 5.92 -16.14 -3.35
CA PRO A 108 5.69 -17.53 -2.96
C PRO A 108 4.60 -17.71 -1.88
N ILE A 109 4.29 -16.64 -1.15
CA ILE A 109 3.29 -16.60 -0.08
C ILE A 109 1.91 -16.10 -0.55
N GLY A 110 1.76 -15.79 -1.83
CA GLY A 110 0.53 -15.26 -2.43
C GLY A 110 0.73 -13.94 -3.17
N THR A 111 -0.37 -13.31 -3.57
CA THR A 111 -0.34 -12.07 -4.35
C THR A 111 -0.46 -10.85 -3.46
N VAL A 112 0.44 -9.89 -3.61
CA VAL A 112 0.30 -8.52 -3.08
C VAL A 112 -0.02 -7.59 -4.24
N ARG A 113 -1.00 -6.72 -4.09
CA ARG A 113 -1.42 -5.80 -5.14
C ARG A 113 -1.21 -4.35 -4.72
N MET A 114 -0.87 -3.51 -5.68
CA MET A 114 -0.74 -2.07 -5.49
C MET A 114 -1.57 -1.33 -6.54
N ASN A 115 -2.48 -0.49 -6.09
CA ASN A 115 -3.24 0.40 -6.95
C ASN A 115 -2.74 1.84 -6.77
N VAL A 116 -2.24 2.44 -7.84
CA VAL A 116 -1.80 3.84 -7.85
C VAL A 116 -2.75 4.64 -8.70
N GLY A 117 -3.32 5.70 -8.14
CA GLY A 117 -4.24 6.59 -8.84
C GLY A 117 -3.75 8.02 -8.79
N PHE A 118 -3.93 8.74 -9.89
CA PHE A 118 -3.78 10.20 -9.93
C PHE A 118 -5.11 10.81 -10.35
N ALA A 119 -5.48 11.91 -9.71
CA ALA A 119 -6.58 12.74 -10.19
C ALA A 119 -6.17 13.31 -11.55
N GLU A 120 -7.13 13.37 -12.48
CA GLU A 120 -6.90 14.08 -13.74
C GLU A 120 -6.65 15.56 -13.41
N GLY A 121 -5.57 16.13 -13.96
CA GLY A 121 -5.32 17.56 -13.87
C GLY A 121 -6.39 18.33 -14.66
N GLU A 122 -6.63 19.59 -14.30
CA GLU A 122 -7.25 20.54 -15.23
C GLU A 122 -6.39 20.73 -16.50
#